data_AF-A0A924TTW1-F1
#
_entry.id   AF-A0A924TTW1-F1
#
_cell.length_a   1.000
_cell.length_b   1.000
_cell.length_c   1.000
_cell.angle_alpha   90.00
_cell.angle_beta   90.00
_cell.angle_gamma   90.00
#
_symmetry.space_group_name_H-M   'P 1'
#
loop_
_entity.id
_entity.type
_entity.pdbx_description
1 polymer ?
#
loop_
_entity_poly.entity_id
_entity_poly.type
_entity_poly.pdbx_seq_one_letter_code
_entity_poly.pdbx_strand_id
1 'polypeptide(L)' 'IYQDVETMKRVVGALNPAIVGFEASCFDGQYITGDISLADFEAIQVQRTEARKDDGHSNDRSRLTLQSRDDA' A
#
# COMPACT_ATOMS: atom_id res chain seq x y z
N ILE A 1 1.38 4.08 19.63
CA ILE A 1 2.40 3.01 19.72
C ILE A 1 2.50 2.42 18.33
N TYR A 2 3.67 2.41 17.73
CA TYR A 2 3.91 1.83 16.41
C TYR A 2 4.88 0.66 16.54
N GLN A 3 4.69 -0.36 15.71
CA GLN A 3 5.64 -1.46 15.60
C GLN A 3 6.85 -1.04 14.75
N ASP A 4 8.04 -1.51 15.11
CA ASP A 4 9.24 -1.33 14.33
C ASP A 4 9.25 -2.25 13.09
N VAL A 5 9.52 -1.66 11.92
CA VAL A 5 9.47 -2.35 10.63
C VAL A 5 10.55 -3.42 10.53
N GLU A 6 11.75 -3.15 11.04
CA GLU A 6 12.85 -4.11 11.02
C GLU A 6 12.57 -5.31 11.91
N THR A 7 11.94 -5.08 13.06
CA THR A 7 11.45 -6.13 13.95
C THR A 7 10.39 -6.98 13.25
N MET A 8 9.45 -6.36 12.53
CA MET A 8 8.44 -7.10 11.76
C MET A 8 9.09 -7.99 10.69
N LYS A 9 10.02 -7.44 9.88
CA LYS A 9 10.75 -8.19 8.85
C LYS A 9 11.48 -9.40 9.43
N ARG A 10 12.14 -9.25 10.58
CA ARG A 10 12.84 -10.35 11.28
C ARG A 10 11.89 -11.46 11.73
N VAL A 11 10.76 -11.10 12.35
CA VAL A 11 9.79 -12.07 12.85
C VAL A 11 9.17 -12.86 11.70
N VAL A 12 8.78 -12.20 10.62
CA VAL A 12 8.22 -12.88 9.44
C VAL A 12 9.29 -13.74 8.75
N GLY A 13 10.52 -13.24 8.61
CA GLY A 13 11.64 -13.98 8.00
C GLY A 13 12.00 -15.26 8.75
N ALA A 14 11.80 -15.31 10.07
CA ALA A 14 12.02 -16.51 10.86
C ALA A 14 11.09 -17.68 10.48
N LEU A 15 9.95 -17.41 9.84
CA LEU A 15 9.02 -18.45 9.37
C LEU A 15 9.54 -19.19 8.12
N ASN A 16 10.35 -18.52 7.29
CA ASN A 16 10.95 -19.10 6.11
C ASN A 16 12.34 -18.49 5.83
N PRO A 17 13.43 -19.15 6.27
CA PRO A 17 14.79 -18.68 6.09
C PRO A 17 15.24 -18.55 4.62
N ALA A 18 14.50 -19.10 3.65
CA ALA A 18 14.80 -18.91 2.23
C ALA A 18 14.42 -17.50 1.72
N ILE A 19 13.62 -16.75 2.47
CA ILE A 19 13.28 -15.36 2.14
C ILE A 19 14.45 -14.46 2.52
N VAL A 20 15.04 -13.80 1.53
CA VAL A 20 16.24 -12.95 1.69
C VAL A 20 15.92 -11.46 1.85
N GLY A 21 14.64 -11.07 1.75
CA GLY A 21 14.20 -9.68 1.87
C GLY A 21 12.69 -9.52 1.79
N PHE A 22 12.21 -8.35 2.18
CA PHE A 22 10.81 -7.97 2.16
C PHE A 22 10.63 -6.65 1.42
N GLU A 23 9.57 -6.57 0.62
CA GLU A 23 9.10 -5.31 0.06
C GLU A 23 8.31 -4.58 1.16
N ALA A 24 8.80 -3.41 1.57
CA ALA A 24 8.23 -2.60 2.65
C ALA A 24 8.34 -1.10 2.34
N SER A 25 8.36 -0.74 1.05
CA SER A 25 8.58 0.63 0.58
C SER A 25 7.58 1.63 1.15
N CYS A 26 6.35 1.20 1.43
CA CYS A 26 5.33 2.03 2.06
C CYS A 26 5.67 2.45 3.50
N PHE A 27 6.67 1.82 4.12
CA PHE A 27 7.16 2.14 5.46
C PHE A 27 8.58 2.73 5.47
N ASP A 28 9.49 2.21 4.63
CA ASP A 28 10.92 2.60 4.63
C ASP A 28 11.37 3.40 3.40
N GLY A 29 10.49 3.60 2.43
CA GLY A 29 10.77 4.34 1.19
C GLY A 29 11.69 3.61 0.20
N GLN A 30 12.02 2.34 0.43
CA GLN A 30 12.92 1.56 -0.43
C GLN A 30 12.12 0.74 -1.46
N TYR A 31 11.91 1.33 -2.65
CA TYR A 31 11.21 0.67 -3.75
C TYR A 31 12.12 -0.32 -4.49
N ILE A 32 11.77 -1.60 -4.47
CA ILE A 32 12.60 -2.68 -5.04
C ILE A 32 12.75 -2.61 -6.56
N THR A 33 11.84 -1.93 -7.27
CA THR A 33 11.92 -1.76 -8.73
C THR A 33 13.06 -0.84 -9.16
N GLY A 34 13.55 0.02 -8.26
CA GLY A 34 14.73 0.85 -8.48
C GLY A 34 14.54 2.02 -9.44
N ASP A 35 13.34 2.21 -9.97
CA ASP A 35 13.00 3.21 -10.99
C ASP A 35 11.95 4.24 -10.52
N ILE A 36 11.53 4.17 -9.24
CA ILE A 36 10.54 5.09 -8.66
C ILE A 36 11.18 6.44 -8.34
N SER A 37 10.55 7.51 -8.85
CA SER A 37 10.94 8.90 -8.67
C SER A 37 9.85 9.73 -7.99
N LEU A 38 10.20 10.95 -7.56
CA LEU A 38 9.21 11.90 -7.04
C LEU A 38 8.16 12.30 -8.09
N ALA A 39 8.57 12.38 -9.36
CA ALA A 39 7.67 12.70 -10.47
C ALA A 39 6.59 11.63 -10.67
N ASP A 40 6.90 10.36 -10.40
CA ASP A 40 5.92 9.26 -10.48
C ASP A 40 4.82 9.43 -9.43
N PHE A 41 5.18 9.85 -8.21
CA PHE A 41 4.19 10.15 -7.17
C PHE A 41 3.31 11.34 -7.58
N GLU A 42 3.89 12.41 -8.11
CA GLU A 42 3.13 13.57 -8.59
C GLU A 42 2.15 13.18 -9.69
N ALA A 43 2.58 12.38 -10.67
CA ALA A 43 1.73 11.87 -11.73
C ALA A 43 0.54 11.05 -11.17
N ILE A 44 0.79 10.18 -10.19
CA ILE A 44 -0.25 9.40 -9.51
C ILE A 44 -1.23 10.31 -8.75
N GLN A 45 -0.76 11.35 -8.07
CA GLN A 45 -1.63 12.30 -7.35
C GLN A 45 -2.54 13.08 -8.31
N VAL A 46 -2.00 13.52 -9.44
CA VAL A 46 -2.79 14.18 -10.51
C VAL A 46 -3.85 13.22 -11.04
N GLN A 47 -3.47 11.99 -11.39
CA GLN A 47 -4.40 10.98 -11.90
C GLN A 47 -5.55 10.71 -10.93
N ARG A 48 -5.26 10.57 -9.62
CA ARG A 48 -6.28 10.38 -8.58
C ARG A 48 -7.22 11.57 -8.45
N THR A 49 -6.68 12.78 -8.58
CA THR A 49 -7.46 14.02 -8.50
C THR A 49 -8.39 14.16 -9.70
N GLU A 50 -7.92 13.88 -10.90
CA GLU A 50 -8.73 13.93 -12.12
C GLU A 50 -9.81 12.84 -12.14
N ALA A 51 -9.48 11.60 -11.74
CA ALA A 51 -10.48 10.53 -11.61
C ALA A 51 -11.63 10.92 -10.67
N ARG A 52 -11.32 11.60 -9.56
CA ARG A 52 -12.33 12.08 -8.61
C ARG A 52 -13.23 13.18 -9.18
N LYS A 53 -12.73 13.99 -10.13
CA LYS A 53 -13.53 15.02 -10.81
C LYS A 53 -14.51 14.41 -11.80
N ASP A 54 -14.10 13.33 -12.47
CA ASP A 54 -14.95 12.58 -13.41
C ASP A 54 -16.03 11.74 -12.68
N ASP A 55 -15.71 11.28 -11.46
CA ASP A 55 -16.64 10.57 -10.55
C ASP A 55 -17.80 11.42 -9.99
N GLY A 56 -17.99 12.66 -10.45
CA GLY A 56 -19.09 13.56 -10.07
C GLY A 56 -20.52 13.05 -10.34
N HIS A 57 -20.69 11.81 -10.83
CA HIS A 57 -21.97 11.12 -11.02
C HIS A 57 -22.10 9.80 -10.24
N SER A 58 -21.20 9.46 -9.31
CA SER A 58 -21.35 8.27 -8.46
C SER A 58 -20.96 8.55 -7.01
N ASN A 59 -21.96 8.97 -6.22
CA ASN A 59 -21.87 9.11 -4.78
C ASN A 59 -21.80 7.76 -4.03
N ASP A 60 -21.45 6.65 -4.71
CA ASP A 60 -21.61 5.28 -4.19
C ASP A 60 -20.30 4.46 -4.14
N ARG A 61 -19.14 5.08 -4.40
CA ARG A 61 -17.83 4.39 -4.32
C ARG A 61 -17.00 4.69 -3.08
N SER A 62 -17.50 5.49 -2.14
CA SER A 62 -16.69 5.95 -1.01
C SER A 62 -16.37 4.89 0.04
N ARG A 63 -16.98 3.70 0.02
CA ARG A 63 -16.70 2.67 1.03
C ARG A 63 -16.81 1.28 0.42
N LEU A 64 -15.74 0.80 -0.20
CA LEU A 64 -15.47 -0.63 -0.17
C LEU A 64 -15.11 -1.01 1.27
N THR A 65 -16.10 -0.93 2.18
CA THR A 65 -16.07 -1.74 3.40
C THR A 65 -16.17 -3.17 2.90
N LEU A 66 -15.07 -3.89 2.97
CA LEU A 66 -15.10 -5.35 3.00
C LEU A 66 -16.20 -5.71 3.99
N GLN A 67 -17.30 -6.23 3.46
CA GLN A 67 -18.42 -6.73 4.27
C GLN A 67 -17.79 -7.70 5.26
N SER A 68 -17.95 -7.40 6.55
CA SER A 68 -17.68 -8.34 7.62
C SER A 68 -18.29 -9.67 7.21
N ARG A 69 -17.50 -10.74 7.24
CA ARG A 69 -18.02 -12.09 7.08
C ARG A 69 -19.19 -12.23 8.07
N ASP A 70 -20.40 -12.39 7.54
CA ASP A 70 -21.50 -12.95 8.31
C ASP A 70 -21.13 -14.44 8.45
N ASP A 71 -20.58 -14.79 9.60
CA ASP A 71 -20.41 -16.19 10.00
C ASP A 71 -21.80 -16.76 10.34
N ALA A 72 -22.18 -17.84 9.65
CA ALA A 72 -23.29 -18.73 9.99
C ALA A 72 -22.74 -20.13 10.26
#